data_AF-A0A7W3TEV7-F1
#
_entry.id   AF-A0A7W3TEV7-F1
#
_cell.length_a   1.000
_cell.length_b   1.000
_cell.length_c   1.000
_cell.angle_alpha   90.00
_cell.angle_beta   90.00
_cell.angle_gamma   90.00
#
_symmetry.space_group_name_H-M   'P 1'
#
loop_
_entity.id
_entity.type
_entity.pdbx_description
1 polymer ?
#
loop_
_entity_poly.entity_id
_entity_poly.type
_entity_poly.pdbx_seq_one_letter_code
_entity_poly.pdbx_strand_id
1 'polypeptide(L)' 'MPAARCARTELAPGGWVTGRCWLGCEREDLPVQWVGPVEVGIERADLYGCADCLARLRARVLEEAGRR' A
#
# COMPACT_ATOMS: atom_id res chain seq x y z
N MET A 1 21.62 7.45 6.01
CA MET A 1 20.74 6.48 5.31
C MET A 1 19.64 7.27 4.61
N PRO A 2 19.76 7.67 3.34
CA PRO A 2 18.74 8.44 2.67
C PRO A 2 17.94 7.52 1.72
N ALA A 3 16.89 6.89 2.24
CA ALA A 3 15.85 6.31 1.40
C ALA A 3 14.66 7.27 1.39
N ALA A 4 13.91 7.30 0.28
CA ALA A 4 12.64 7.99 0.13
C ALA A 4 12.68 9.50 -0.21
N ARG A 5 13.60 9.91 -1.10
CA ARG A 5 13.30 11.03 -2.02
C ARG A 5 13.01 10.51 -3.42
N CYS A 6 11.99 9.66 -3.54
CA CYS A 6 11.24 9.49 -4.78
C CYS A 6 9.99 10.36 -4.64
N ALA A 7 10.21 11.67 -4.76
CA ALA A 7 9.14 12.64 -4.84
C ALA A 7 8.34 12.36 -6.10
N ARG A 8 7.05 12.04 -5.92
CA ARG A 8 5.97 12.61 -6.73
C ARG A 8 6.24 12.59 -8.25
N THR A 9 6.20 11.42 -8.86
CA THR A 9 6.03 11.34 -10.32
C THR A 9 5.00 10.26 -10.61
N GLU A 10 3.75 10.72 -10.72
CA GLU A 10 2.79 10.20 -11.69
C GLU A 10 2.77 8.67 -11.86
N LEU A 11 2.50 7.92 -10.80
CA LEU A 11 1.93 6.60 -10.98
C LEU A 11 0.48 6.82 -11.41
N ALA A 12 0.23 6.60 -12.70
CA ALA A 12 -1.12 6.51 -13.26
C ALA A 12 -2.04 5.72 -12.31
N PRO A 13 -3.34 6.04 -12.24
CA PRO A 13 -4.29 5.26 -11.45
C PRO A 13 -4.28 3.80 -11.95
N GLY A 14 -3.56 2.92 -11.24
CA GLY A 14 -3.29 1.53 -11.64
C GLY A 14 -1.83 1.09 -11.68
N GLY A 15 -0.85 1.99 -11.45
CA GLY A 15 0.57 1.65 -11.49
C GLY A 15 1.02 0.75 -10.33
N TRP A 16 1.38 -0.50 -10.63
CA TRP A 16 2.13 -1.35 -9.72
C TRP A 16 3.61 -0.95 -9.76
N VAL A 17 4.23 -0.80 -8.60
CA VAL A 17 5.68 -0.58 -8.46
C VAL A 17 6.32 -1.80 -7.83
N THR A 18 7.59 -2.07 -8.12
CA THR A 18 8.31 -3.12 -7.38
C THR A 18 8.78 -2.55 -6.05
N GLY A 19 8.42 -3.21 -4.95
CA GLY A 19 8.74 -2.72 -3.61
C GLY A 19 8.35 -3.70 -2.51
N ARG A 20 8.27 -3.20 -1.28
CA ARG A 20 7.89 -3.96 -0.08
C ARG A 20 6.39 -3.85 0.18
N CYS A 21 5.74 -4.96 0.49
CA CYS A 21 4.34 -4.98 0.93
C CYS A 21 4.22 -4.71 2.44
N TRP A 22 3.46 -3.70 2.82
CA TRP A 22 3.32 -3.25 4.21
C TRP A 22 2.06 -3.78 4.91
N LEU A 23 1.16 -4.45 4.18
CA LEU A 23 -0.13 -4.92 4.71
C LEU A 23 -0.05 -6.19 5.58
N GLY A 24 1.06 -6.92 5.55
CA GLY A 24 1.28 -8.05 6.47
C GLY A 24 2.12 -9.22 5.95
N CYS A 25 2.40 -9.31 4.64
CA CYS A 25 3.35 -10.32 4.16
C CYS A 25 4.81 -9.87 4.26
N GLU A 26 5.06 -8.56 4.41
CA GLU A 26 6.39 -7.92 4.55
C GLU A 26 7.41 -8.29 3.47
N ARG A 27 6.95 -8.93 2.39
CA ARG A 27 7.79 -9.38 1.30
C ARG A 27 8.32 -8.19 0.51
N GLU A 28 9.57 -8.32 0.09
CA GLU A 28 10.31 -7.36 -0.73
C GLU A 28 10.37 -7.83 -2.19
N ASP A 29 10.75 -6.91 -3.08
CA ASP A 29 10.93 -7.17 -4.52
C ASP A 29 9.69 -7.72 -5.23
N LEU A 30 8.50 -7.27 -4.82
CA LEU A 30 7.23 -7.67 -5.43
C LEU A 30 6.50 -6.49 -6.06
N PRO A 31 5.64 -6.73 -7.06
CA PRO A 31 4.65 -5.75 -7.49
C PRO A 31 3.72 -5.38 -6.34
N VAL A 32 3.78 -4.12 -5.93
CA VAL A 32 2.93 -3.49 -4.93
C VAL A 32 2.19 -2.30 -5.52
N GLN A 33 0.96 -2.07 -5.07
CA GLN A 33 0.13 -0.96 -5.46
C GLN A 33 -0.06 -0.03 -4.27
N TRP A 34 -0.09 1.27 -4.54
CA TRP A 34 -0.39 2.29 -3.54
C TRP A 34 -1.81 2.12 -3.01
N VAL A 35 -1.94 2.12 -1.68
CA VAL A 35 -3.21 1.94 -0.97
C VAL A 35 -3.75 3.27 -0.47
N GLY A 36 -2.86 4.12 0.04
CA GLY A 36 -3.21 5.40 0.62
C GLY A 36 -2.11 5.92 1.54
N PRO A 37 -2.21 7.18 1.98
CA PRO A 37 -1.34 7.71 3.02
C PRO A 37 -1.66 7.06 4.37
N VAL A 38 -0.63 6.81 5.17
CA VAL A 38 -0.73 6.36 6.56
C VAL A 38 0.00 7.35 7.46
N GLU A 39 -0.59 7.62 8.63
CA GLU A 39 -0.05 8.54 9.62
C GLU A 39 0.13 7.81 10.95
N VAL A 40 1.31 7.94 11.54
CA VAL A 40 1.66 7.39 12.86
C VAL A 40 2.27 8.50 13.69
N GLY A 41 1.43 9.14 14.53
CA GLY A 41 1.85 10.34 15.27
C GLY A 41 2.12 11.50 14.32
N ILE A 42 3.37 11.97 14.31
CA ILE A 42 3.84 13.05 13.39
C ILE A 42 4.39 12.51 12.08
N GLU A 43 4.58 11.20 11.97
CA GLU A 43 5.18 10.57 10.79
C GLU A 43 4.10 10.26 9.76
N ARG A 44 4.36 10.58 8.50
CA ARG A 44 3.48 10.28 7.36
C ARG A 44 4.26 9.50 6.31
N ALA A 45 3.69 8.40 5.84
CA ALA A 45 4.25 7.57 4.79
C ALA A 45 3.16 7.08 3.83
N ASP A 46 3.56 6.64 2.64
CA ASP A 46 2.66 6.00 1.67
C ASP A 46 2.62 4.49 1.92
N LEU A 47 1.41 3.94 2.07
CA LEU A 47 1.19 2.51 2.27
C LEU A 47 1.10 1.80 0.92
N TYR A 48 1.91 0.75 0.75
CA TYR A 48 1.91 -0.08 -0.46
C TYR A 48 1.58 -1.55 -0.11
N GLY A 49 0.80 -2.21 -0.97
CA GLY A 49 0.37 -3.59 -0.79
C GLY A 49 0.50 -4.45 -2.05
N CYS A 50 0.91 -5.70 -1.91
CA CYS A 50 0.91 -6.66 -3.03
C CYS A 50 -0.51 -7.14 -3.38
N ALA A 51 -0.68 -7.75 -4.55
CA ALA A 51 -1.98 -8.22 -5.04
C ALA A 51 -2.73 -9.13 -4.05
N ASP A 52 -2.06 -10.13 -3.49
CA ASP A 52 -2.67 -11.05 -2.53
C ASP A 52 -3.15 -10.34 -1.26
N CYS A 53 -2.33 -9.45 -0.71
CA CYS A 53 -2.70 -8.69 0.50
C CYS A 53 -3.83 -7.70 0.21
N LEU A 54 -3.83 -7.06 -0.96
CA LEU A 54 -4.90 -6.16 -1.36
C LEU A 54 -6.23 -6.89 -1.59
N ALA A 55 -6.20 -8.10 -2.13
CA ALA A 55 -7.40 -8.92 -2.27
C ALA A 55 -8.03 -9.23 -0.90
N ARG A 56 -7.19 -9.60 0.09
CA ARG A 56 -7.65 -9.84 1.47
C ARG A 56 -8.21 -8.57 2.12
N LEU A 57 -7.53 -7.44 1.94
CA LEU A 57 -8.00 -6.15 2.47
C LEU A 57 -9.35 -5.75 1.87
N ARG A 58 -9.51 -5.88 0.55
CA ARG A 58 -10.78 -5.59 -0.14
C ARG A 58 -11.91 -6.48 0.35
N ALA A 59 -11.65 -7.78 0.57
CA ALA A 59 -12.64 -8.68 1.15
C ALA A 59 -13.11 -8.19 2.55
N ARG A 60 -12.17 -7.80 3.42
CA ARG A 60 -12.49 -7.24 4.75
C ARG A 60 -13.31 -5.95 4.67
N VAL A 61 -12.97 -5.06 3.74
CA VAL A 61 -13.71 -3.82 3.52
C VAL A 61 -15.14 -4.11 3.07
N LEU A 62 -15.33 -5.06 2.15
CA LEU A 62 -16.65 -5.48 1.71
C LEU A 62 -17.47 -6.12 2.84
N GLU A 63 -16.84 -6.96 3.67
CA GLU A 63 -17.48 -7.55 4.86
C GLU A 63 -17.97 -6.45 5.81
N GLU A 64 -17.12 -5.46 6.14
CA GLU A 64 -17.49 -4.39 7.07
C GLU A 64 -18.51 -3.41 6.47
N ALA A 65 -18.42 -3.10 5.17
CA ALA A 65 -19.39 -2.28 4.48
C ALA A 65 -20.79 -2.91 4.47
N GLY A 66 -20.88 -4.24 4.43
CA GLY A 66 -22.14 -4.97 4.55
C GLY A 66 -22.71 -5.06 5.96
N ARG A 67 -21.92 -4.74 7.00
CA ARG A 67 -22.38 -4.69 8.40
C ARG A 67 -23.03 -3.37 8.79
N ARG A 68 -22.91 -2.35 7.93
CA ARG A 68 -23.40 -0.99 8.15
C ARG A 68 -24.76 -0.77 7.50
#